data_AF-A0A220YG69-F1
#
_entry.id   AF-A0A220YG69-F1
#
_cell.length_a   1.000
_cell.length_b   1.000
_cell.length_c   1.000
_cell.angle_alpha   90.00
_cell.angle_beta   90.00
_cell.angle_gamma   90.00
#
_symmetry.space_group_name_H-M   'P 1'
#
loop_
_entity.id
_entity.type
_entity.pdbx_description
1 polymer ?
#
loop_
_entity_poly.entity_id
_entity_poly.type
_entity_poly.pdbx_seq_one_letter_code
_entity_poly.pdbx_strand_id
1 'polypeptide(L)'
;MAGYHEARLGELIGIVAAAIDRHRAGEIDAYAVDETIHHYHRAARELWKFCWSGGGGTHSEMIAHIIDQMTTNGETINWWERVSPRRPK
;
A
#
# COMPACT_ATOMS: atom_id res chain seq x y z
N MET A 1 12.20 -8.45 3.06
CA MET A 1 10.78 -8.53 2.66
C MET A 1 9.81 -8.18 3.79
N ALA A 2 9.81 -8.88 4.93
CA ALA A 2 8.87 -8.59 6.04
C ALA A 2 8.90 -7.12 6.50
N GLY A 3 10.08 -6.55 6.74
CA GLY A 3 10.20 -5.14 7.14
C GLY A 3 9.77 -4.14 6.06
N TYR A 4 9.99 -4.44 4.77
CA TYR A 4 9.47 -3.63 3.67
C TYR A 4 7.94 -3.64 3.68
N HIS A 5 7.35 -4.84 3.77
CA HIS A 5 5.89 -4.99 3.83
C HIS A 5 5.29 -4.26 5.02
N GLU A 6 5.86 -4.42 6.21
CA GLU A 6 5.42 -3.73 7.42
C GLU A 6 5.50 -2.20 7.26
N ALA A 7 6.60 -1.67 6.74
CA ALA A 7 6.75 -0.24 6.50
C ALA A 7 5.71 0.31 5.51
N ARG A 8 5.50 -0.38 4.38
CA ARG A 8 4.48 0.03 3.39
C ARG A 8 3.06 -0.12 3.93
N LEU A 9 2.80 -1.14 4.76
CA LEU A 9 1.51 -1.33 5.42
C LEU A 9 1.23 -0.20 6.42
N GLY A 10 2.25 0.25 7.15
CA GLY A 10 2.15 1.40 8.05
C GLY A 10 1.74 2.68 7.33
N GLU A 11 2.28 2.95 6.14
CA GLU A 11 1.88 4.09 5.30
C GLU A 11 0.39 4.02 4.92
N LEU A 12 -0.08 2.84 4.50
CA LEU A 12 -1.48 2.61 4.14
C LEU A 12 -2.42 2.78 5.35
N ILE A 13 -2.03 2.28 6.52
CA ILE A 13 -2.77 2.46 7.77
C ILE A 13 -2.82 3.94 8.16
N GLY A 14 -1.74 4.68 7.94
CA GLY A 14 -1.69 6.13 8.19
C GLY A 14 -2.74 6.91 7.40
N ILE A 15 -3.02 6.52 6.16
CA ILE A 15 -4.08 7.14 5.33
C ILE A 15 -5.46 6.88 5.94
N VAL A 16 -5.73 5.65 6.40
CA VAL A 16 -7.00 5.30 7.04
C VAL A 16 -7.17 6.03 8.38
N ALA A 17 -6.09 6.10 9.19
CA ALA A 17 -6.10 6.83 10.46
C ALA A 17 -6.45 8.31 10.24
N ALA A 18 -5.81 8.96 9.25
CA ALA A 18 -6.11 10.34 8.89
C ALA A 18 -7.57 10.53 8.46
N ALA A 19 -8.14 9.61 7.67
CA ALA A 19 -9.55 9.68 7.29
C ALA A 19 -10.49 9.55 8.51
N ILE A 20 -10.19 8.63 9.44
CA ILE A 20 -10.97 8.48 10.67
C ILE A 20 -10.92 9.75 11.53
N ASP A 21 -9.74 10.38 11.67
CA ASP A 21 -9.61 11.61 12.45
C ASP A 21 -10.36 12.78 11.81
N ARG A 22 -10.33 12.89 10.47
CA ARG A 22 -11.15 13.87 9.73
C ARG A 22 -12.65 13.63 9.90
N HIS A 23 -13.08 12.37 9.94
CA HIS A 23 -14.48 12.04 10.20
C HIS A 23 -14.91 12.42 11.62
N ARG A 24 -14.07 12.15 12.63
CA ARG A 24 -14.31 12.58 14.01
C ARG A 24 -14.39 14.10 14.15
N ALA A 25 -13.62 14.83 13.33
CA ALA A 25 -13.68 16.28 13.25
C ALA A 25 -14.90 16.82 12.46
N GLY A 26 -15.71 15.94 11.85
CA GLY A 26 -16.87 16.32 11.04
C GLY A 26 -16.52 16.84 9.64
N GLU A 27 -15.27 16.66 9.18
CA GLU A 27 -14.80 17.16 7.88
C GLU A 27 -15.21 16.26 6.71
N ILE A 28 -15.36 14.96 6.97
CA ILE A 28 -15.79 13.98 5.97
C ILE A 28 -16.90 13.10 6.55
N ASP A 29 -17.78 12.62 5.69
CA ASP A 29 -18.85 11.71 6.07
C ASP A 29 -18.36 10.25 6.17
N ALA A 30 -19.25 9.37 6.63
CA ALA A 30 -18.94 7.95 6.76
C ALA A 30 -18.70 7.26 5.39
N TYR A 31 -19.28 7.77 4.30
CA TYR A 31 -19.08 7.22 2.95
C TYR A 31 -17.64 7.46 2.46
N ALA A 32 -17.08 8.64 2.71
CA ALA A 32 -15.70 8.94 2.38
C ALA A 32 -14.70 8.08 3.18
N VAL A 33 -15.01 7.77 4.45
CA VAL A 33 -14.21 6.84 5.25
C VAL A 33 -14.30 5.42 4.67
N ASP A 34 -15.51 4.96 4.35
CA ASP A 34 -15.74 3.64 3.77
C ASP A 34 -15.01 3.46 2.43
N GLU A 35 -15.04 4.47 1.56
CA GLU A 35 -14.28 4.46 0.29
C GLU A 35 -12.77 4.38 0.55
N THR A 36 -12.27 5.12 1.55
CA THR A 36 -10.85 5.07 1.96
C THR A 36 -10.46 3.66 2.42
N ILE A 37 -11.31 2.99 3.22
CA ILE A 37 -11.07 1.63 3.70
C ILE A 37 -11.10 0.61 2.54
N HIS A 38 -12.04 0.75 1.61
CA HIS A 38 -12.07 -0.08 0.40
C HIS A 38 -10.81 0.09 -0.45
N HIS A 39 -10.33 1.32 -0.59
CA HIS A 39 -9.10 1.61 -1.32
C HIS A 39 -7.86 1.05 -0.61
N TYR A 40 -7.79 1.19 0.73
CA TYR A 40 -6.79 0.56 1.58
C TYR A 40 -6.73 -0.95 1.36
N HIS A 41 -7.88 -1.64 1.39
CA HIS A 41 -7.92 -3.10 1.18
C HIS A 41 -7.36 -3.51 -0.18
N ARG A 42 -7.66 -2.75 -1.24
CA ARG A 42 -7.08 -3.00 -2.57
C ARG A 42 -5.57 -2.82 -2.57
N ALA A 43 -5.07 -1.72 -1.99
CA ALA A 43 -3.65 -1.42 -1.92
C ALA A 43 -2.87 -2.48 -1.12
N ALA A 44 -3.36 -2.82 0.08
CA ALA A 44 -2.76 -3.83 0.95
C ALA A 44 -2.73 -5.21 0.27
N ARG A 45 -3.76 -5.56 -0.50
CA ARG A 45 -3.79 -6.81 -1.28
C ARG A 45 -2.71 -6.84 -2.36
N GLU A 46 -2.51 -5.75 -3.11
CA GLU A 46 -1.46 -5.70 -4.13
C GLU A 46 -0.05 -5.71 -3.52
N LEU A 47 0.13 -5.04 -2.39
CA LEU A 47 1.37 -5.08 -1.60
C LEU A 47 1.69 -6.53 -1.15
N TRP A 48 0.70 -7.23 -0.58
CA TRP A 48 0.89 -8.62 -0.16
C TRP A 48 1.25 -9.53 -1.34
N LYS A 49 0.57 -9.37 -2.48
CA LYS A 49 0.87 -10.15 -3.69
C LYS A 49 2.29 -9.92 -4.16
N PHE A 50 2.75 -8.67 -4.20
CA PHE A 50 4.11 -8.37 -4.62
C PHE A 50 5.14 -9.06 -3.73
N CYS A 51 4.90 -9.11 -2.43
CA CYS A 51 5.85 -9.73 -1.52
C CYS A 51 5.77 -11.28 -1.46
N TRP A 52 4.63 -11.92 -1.78
CA TRP A 52 4.46 -13.36 -1.55
C TRP A 52 3.80 -14.19 -2.67
N SER A 53 3.23 -13.59 -3.73
CA SER A 53 2.37 -14.35 -4.66
C SER A 53 3.07 -15.20 -5.72
N GLY A 54 4.39 -15.07 -5.93
CA GLY A 54 5.06 -15.75 -7.06
C GLY A 54 5.77 -17.07 -6.75
N GLY A 55 5.63 -17.62 -5.55
CA GLY A 55 5.98 -19.02 -5.22
C GLY A 55 7.48 -19.34 -5.06
N GLY A 56 7.82 -20.10 -4.00
CA GLY A 56 9.14 -20.71 -3.81
C GLY A 56 10.29 -19.76 -3.41
N GLY A 57 11.47 -20.35 -3.17
CA GLY A 57 12.66 -19.63 -2.71
C GLY A 57 13.23 -18.66 -3.73
N THR A 58 13.29 -19.03 -5.02
CA THR A 58 13.86 -18.20 -6.09
C THR A 58 13.06 -16.93 -6.36
N HIS A 59 11.72 -16.99 -6.25
CA HIS A 59 10.88 -15.79 -6.35
C HIS A 59 11.15 -14.83 -5.18
N SER A 60 11.31 -15.38 -3.97
CA SER A 60 11.56 -14.59 -2.76
C SER A 60 12.90 -13.84 -2.83
N GLU A 61 13.94 -14.47 -3.37
CA GLU A 61 15.26 -13.84 -3.59
C GLU A 61 15.20 -12.71 -4.61
N MET A 62 14.50 -12.94 -5.74
CA MET A 62 14.29 -11.90 -6.75
C MET A 62 13.55 -10.68 -6.19
N ILE A 63 12.46 -10.88 -5.44
CA ILE A 63 11.73 -9.77 -4.81
C ILE A 63 12.59 -9.06 -3.76
N ALA A 64 13.38 -9.79 -2.97
CA ALA A 64 14.32 -9.18 -2.03
C ALA A 64 15.36 -8.29 -2.74
N HIS A 65 15.91 -8.75 -3.87
CA HIS A 65 16.83 -7.96 -4.68
C HIS A 65 16.18 -6.70 -5.26
N ILE A 66 14.94 -6.79 -5.76
CA ILE A 66 14.19 -5.62 -6.25
C ILE A 66 14.00 -4.59 -5.13
N ILE A 67 13.63 -5.04 -3.92
CA ILE A 67 13.45 -4.14 -2.77
C ILE A 67 14.76 -3.46 -2.38
N ASP A 68 15.88 -4.19 -2.39
CA ASP A 68 17.20 -3.63 -2.06
C ASP A 68 17.64 -2.56 -3.08
N GLN A 69 17.46 -2.84 -4.37
CA GLN A 69 17.74 -1.88 -5.44
C GLN A 69 16.88 -0.62 -5.31
N MET A 70 15.58 -0.76 -5.06
CA MET A 70 14.69 0.38 -4.83
C MET A 70 15.14 1.21 -3.63
N THR A 71 15.49 0.54 -2.53
CA THR A 71 15.96 1.20 -1.30
C THR A 71 17.24 2.00 -1.57
N THR A 72 18.19 1.40 -2.30
CA THR A 72 19.45 2.05 -2.70
C THR A 72 19.20 3.27 -3.58
N ASN A 73 18.23 3.20 -4.48
CA ASN A 73 17.87 4.30 -5.38
C ASN A 73 16.99 5.36 -4.72
N GLY A 74 16.54 5.15 -3.46
CA GLY A 74 15.57 6.02 -2.80
C GLY A 74 14.16 5.95 -3.42
N GLU A 75 13.87 4.87 -4.15
CA GLU A 75 12.59 4.65 -4.81
C GLU A 75 11.63 3.87 -3.90
N THR A 76 10.34 4.20 -3.98
CA THR A 76 9.28 3.38 -3.39
C THR A 76 8.08 3.30 -4.31
N ILE A 77 7.41 2.14 -4.29
CA ILE A 77 6.08 2.01 -4.87
C ILE A 77 5.10 2.72 -3.93
N ASN A 78 4.35 3.68 -4.47
CA ASN A 78 3.18 4.21 -3.80
C ASN A 78 2.01 3.24 -4.03
N TRP A 79 1.76 2.38 -3.04
CA TRP A 79 0.71 1.34 -3.11
C TRP A 79 -0.70 1.92 -3.14
N TRP A 80 -0.90 3.12 -2.59
CA TRP A 80 -2.17 3.83 -2.67
C TRP A 80 -2.49 4.25 -4.11
N GLU A 81 -1.54 4.93 -4.77
CA GLU A 81 -1.69 5.34 -6.17
C GLU A 81 -1.72 4.16 -7.14
N ARG A 82 -1.05 3.06 -6.78
CA ARG A 82 -0.96 1.86 -7.62
C ARG A 82 -2.32 1.23 -7.94
N VAL A 83 -3.30 1.39 -7.05
CA VAL A 83 -4.67 0.86 -7.17
C VAL A 83 -5.70 1.96 -7.49
N SER A 84 -5.26 3.20 -7.67
CA SER A 84 -6.11 4.28 -8.16
C SER A 84 -6.62 3.97 -9.57
N PRO A 85 -7.90 4.28 -9.88
CA PRO A 85 -8.41 4.19 -11.23
C PRO A 85 -7.52 4.99 -12.18
N ARG A 86 -7.17 4.40 -13.34
CA ARG A 86 -6.45 5.14 -14.37
C ARG A 86 -7.36 6.29 -14.84
N ARG A 87 -6.93 7.54 -14.64
CA ARG A 87 -7.64 8.68 -15.24
C ARG A 87 -7.56 8.52 -16.76
N PRO A 88 -8.68 8.59 -17.51
CA PRO A 88 -8.62 8.69 -18.96
C PRO A 88 -7.88 9.97 -19.34
N LYS A 89 -7.02 9.87 -20.36
CA LYS A 89 -6.34 11.02 -20.98
C LYS A 89 -7.33 11.86 -21.78
#